data_AF-A0A517XPY7-F1
#
_entry.id   AF-A0A517XPY7-F1
#
_cell.length_a   1.000
_cell.length_b   1.000
_cell.length_c   1.000
_cell.angle_alpha   90.00
_cell.angle_beta   90.00
_cell.angle_gamma   90.00
#
_symmetry.space_group_name_H-M   'P 1'
#
loop_
_entity.id
_entity.type
_entity.pdbx_description
1 polymer ?
#
loop_
_entity_poly.entity_id
_entity_poly.type
_entity_poly.pdbx_seq_one_letter_code
_entity_poly.pdbx_strand_id
1 'polypeptide(L)'
;MPDPKPLAGYTSYKNLPPLAGLCSVEEAAKPGLSVEECVRRLKRFHYAFRRLHHLLTARITAEPIYELKTAFAHHAHLCAEHATALRTRIGEMREPPLGLEDVPHPALEAFFDEILCAPTTEELLNGVHHVAIPALGSATWQYMEDTNPLADAPSRRVLKFARLELEEMGDFGMFATGLPHTDRTPELTELLRQLLAVAGGLDGTAESPSVATGGLPRRYSKTPYQYDPVPKRDERFTDPWNQGVNAEAFLYDEAKPARAKALMMLYKRLREIDVPEMMASIITQTPGKPWGYYRDMSRQLWDEARHAMMGEVGFTALGVDWTQARITFNWSYRLNTECSPMERHGVLYFIEQGLMPRTGKRYEFEVARDSGLPLMATIQDFDWADEVLHSQIGRQWYVPEFGSLKEALDYGDKAWSHVLSNWTTVKEQGLTEHANWWPTIYSQACAAEGVAPDPEVLAFATTYEGTRADLQRVAGE
;
A
#
# COMPACT_ATOMS: atom_id res chain seq x y z
N MET A 1 -17.19 52.85 -4.45
CA MET A 1 -16.17 53.54 -5.27
C MET A 1 -16.15 52.86 -6.64
N PRO A 2 -15.88 53.55 -7.74
CA PRO A 2 -15.72 52.90 -9.04
C PRO A 2 -14.53 51.94 -9.00
N ASP A 3 -14.63 50.80 -9.69
CA ASP A 3 -13.52 49.85 -9.79
C ASP A 3 -12.32 50.50 -10.51
N PRO A 4 -11.09 50.30 -10.01
CA PRO A 4 -9.90 50.82 -10.67
C PRO A 4 -9.74 50.21 -12.06
N LYS A 5 -9.37 51.03 -13.05
CA LYS A 5 -9.05 50.54 -14.39
C LYS A 5 -7.64 49.95 -14.43
N PRO A 6 -7.45 48.71 -14.92
CA PRO A 6 -6.12 48.14 -15.10
C PRO A 6 -5.22 49.00 -15.99
N LEU A 7 -3.91 48.99 -15.74
CA LEU A 7 -2.92 49.71 -16.56
C LEU A 7 -2.83 49.09 -17.96
N ALA A 8 -3.22 49.84 -18.98
CA ALA A 8 -3.10 49.41 -20.37
C ALA A 8 -1.63 49.42 -20.84
N GLY A 9 -1.21 48.39 -21.58
CA GLY A 9 0.12 48.32 -22.20
C GLY A 9 1.27 47.97 -21.24
N TYR A 10 1.00 47.35 -20.09
CA TYR A 10 2.05 46.82 -19.23
C TYR A 10 2.87 45.74 -19.96
N THR A 11 4.20 45.87 -19.94
CA THR A 11 5.14 44.88 -20.47
C THR A 11 6.21 44.57 -19.44
N SER A 12 6.59 43.30 -19.33
CA SER A 12 7.74 42.88 -18.52
C SER A 12 9.07 43.35 -19.11
N TYR A 13 10.13 43.33 -18.30
CA TYR A 13 11.47 43.70 -18.77
C TYR A 13 11.91 42.82 -19.93
N LYS A 14 12.15 43.43 -21.09
CA LYS A 14 12.56 42.75 -22.33
C LYS A 14 11.67 41.55 -22.71
N ASN A 15 10.37 41.62 -22.43
CA ASN A 15 9.41 40.54 -22.69
C ASN A 15 9.73 39.20 -22.01
N LEU A 16 10.50 39.21 -20.90
CA LEU A 16 10.67 38.01 -20.09
C LEU A 16 9.31 37.55 -19.52
N PRO A 17 9.07 36.24 -19.34
CA PRO A 17 7.85 35.77 -18.69
C PRO A 17 7.66 36.46 -17.31
N PRO A 18 6.59 37.24 -17.09
CA PRO A 18 6.34 37.87 -15.80
C PRO A 18 5.96 36.82 -14.76
N LEU A 19 5.93 37.21 -13.48
CA LEU A 19 5.37 36.40 -12.38
C LEU A 19 5.96 34.97 -12.31
N ALA A 20 7.27 34.83 -12.54
CA ALA A 20 8.00 33.56 -12.56
C ALA A 20 7.45 32.52 -13.57
N GLY A 21 6.69 32.95 -14.58
CA GLY A 21 6.05 32.06 -15.56
C GLY A 21 4.84 31.31 -15.01
N LEU A 22 4.31 31.68 -13.84
CA LEU A 22 3.12 31.04 -13.25
C LEU A 22 1.84 31.40 -14.00
N CYS A 23 1.73 32.65 -14.45
CA CYS A 23 0.58 33.21 -15.15
C CYS A 23 0.92 34.59 -15.73
N SER A 24 0.01 35.14 -16.52
CA SER A 24 0.02 36.53 -16.95
C SER A 24 -0.39 37.49 -15.82
N VAL A 25 -0.02 38.77 -15.95
CA VAL A 25 -0.48 39.82 -15.01
C VAL A 25 -2.00 39.98 -15.05
N GLU A 26 -2.63 39.75 -16.20
CA GLU A 26 -4.08 39.82 -16.34
C GLU A 26 -4.80 38.70 -15.58
N GLU A 27 -4.27 37.47 -15.61
CA GLU A 27 -4.79 36.36 -14.81
C GLU A 27 -4.58 36.59 -13.31
N ALA A 28 -3.39 37.04 -12.90
CA ALA A 28 -3.09 37.33 -11.50
C ALA A 28 -3.88 38.52 -10.93
N ALA A 29 -4.35 39.44 -11.79
CA ALA A 29 -5.17 40.58 -11.38
C ALA A 29 -6.62 40.20 -11.08
N LYS A 30 -7.09 39.01 -11.48
CA LYS A 30 -8.43 38.52 -11.16
C LYS A 30 -8.49 38.08 -9.69
N PRO A 31 -9.52 38.48 -8.93
CA PRO A 31 -9.74 37.92 -7.60
C PRO A 31 -9.84 36.40 -7.64
N GLY A 32 -9.34 35.74 -6.59
CA GLY A 32 -9.54 34.31 -6.38
C GLY A 32 -10.26 34.06 -5.06
N LEU A 33 -10.31 32.80 -4.64
CA LEU A 33 -10.89 32.40 -3.36
C LEU A 33 -10.21 33.08 -2.16
N SER A 34 -10.98 33.28 -1.09
CA SER A 34 -10.44 33.69 0.21
C SER A 34 -9.62 32.55 0.83
N VAL A 35 -8.77 32.87 1.81
CA VAL A 35 -8.01 31.85 2.56
C VAL A 35 -8.95 30.85 3.24
N GLU A 36 -10.05 31.32 3.83
CA GLU A 36 -11.06 30.47 4.49
C GLU A 36 -11.70 29.49 3.49
N GLU A 37 -12.09 29.97 2.31
CA GLU A 37 -12.69 29.12 1.28
C GLU A 37 -11.67 28.13 0.69
N CYS A 38 -10.41 28.56 0.52
CA CYS A 38 -9.31 27.67 0.16
C CYS A 38 -9.15 26.55 1.19
N VAL A 39 -9.06 26.89 2.48
CA VAL A 39 -8.88 25.91 3.56
C VAL A 39 -10.08 24.96 3.65
N ARG A 40 -11.31 25.46 3.55
CA ARG A 40 -12.54 24.64 3.56
C ARG A 40 -12.50 23.56 2.49
N ARG A 41 -12.10 23.90 1.25
CA ARG A 41 -11.99 22.93 0.15
C ARG A 41 -10.80 21.99 0.31
N LEU A 42 -9.63 22.50 0.72
CA LEU A 42 -8.44 21.66 0.96
C LEU A 42 -8.66 20.63 2.07
N LYS A 43 -9.41 20.98 3.14
CA LYS A 43 -9.82 20.03 4.19
C LYS A 43 -10.65 18.86 3.65
N ARG A 44 -11.51 19.11 2.66
CA ARG A 44 -12.29 18.06 1.98
C ARG A 44 -11.41 17.15 1.13
N PHE A 45 -10.41 17.70 0.42
CA PHE A 45 -9.45 16.88 -0.34
C PHE A 45 -8.56 16.05 0.58
N HIS A 46 -8.09 16.64 1.67
CA HIS A 46 -7.35 15.95 2.72
C HIS A 46 -8.17 14.79 3.29
N TYR A 47 -9.43 15.03 3.64
CA TYR A 47 -10.35 14.01 4.11
C TYR A 47 -10.53 12.89 3.07
N ALA A 48 -10.73 13.24 1.79
CA ALA A 48 -10.90 12.25 0.73
C ALA A 48 -9.66 11.35 0.57
N PHE A 49 -8.45 11.91 0.54
CA PHE A 49 -7.22 11.12 0.50
C PHE A 49 -7.05 10.24 1.74
N ARG A 50 -7.35 10.74 2.94
CA ARG A 50 -7.33 9.95 4.18
C ARG A 50 -8.33 8.79 4.13
N ARG A 51 -9.53 9.01 3.59
CA ARG A 51 -10.55 7.97 3.45
C ARG A 51 -10.17 6.93 2.40
N LEU A 52 -9.60 7.34 1.26
CA LEU A 52 -9.04 6.46 0.24
C LEU A 52 -7.90 5.60 0.79
N HIS A 53 -6.97 6.21 1.53
CA HIS A 53 -5.90 5.48 2.23
C HIS A 53 -6.45 4.38 3.14
N HIS A 54 -7.41 4.74 4.01
CA HIS A 54 -7.99 3.79 4.96
C HIS A 54 -8.71 2.65 4.23
N LEU A 55 -9.57 2.95 3.26
CA LEU A 55 -10.33 1.90 2.57
C LEU A 55 -9.45 0.99 1.73
N LEU A 56 -8.42 1.52 1.06
CA LEU A 56 -7.51 0.71 0.25
C LEU A 56 -6.72 -0.23 1.16
N THR A 57 -6.21 0.28 2.29
CA THR A 57 -5.48 -0.52 3.27
C THR A 57 -6.37 -1.61 3.88
N ALA A 58 -7.59 -1.27 4.29
CA ALA A 58 -8.52 -2.20 4.93
C ALA A 58 -8.94 -3.38 4.03
N ARG A 59 -8.78 -3.25 2.70
CA ARG A 59 -9.21 -4.26 1.72
C ARG A 59 -8.09 -5.16 1.21
N ILE A 60 -6.82 -4.89 1.52
CA ILE A 60 -5.67 -5.67 1.02
C ILE A 60 -5.73 -7.14 1.43
N THR A 61 -5.94 -7.42 2.71
CA THR A 61 -5.81 -8.78 3.26
C THR A 61 -6.80 -9.75 2.60
N ALA A 62 -8.08 -9.37 2.57
CA ALA A 62 -9.14 -10.23 2.05
C ALA A 62 -9.37 -10.12 0.53
N GLU A 63 -8.65 -9.26 -0.20
CA GLU A 63 -8.68 -9.21 -1.67
C GLU A 63 -7.94 -10.43 -2.23
N PRO A 64 -8.53 -11.31 -3.05
CA PRO A 64 -7.79 -12.46 -3.59
C PRO A 64 -6.78 -12.11 -4.68
N ILE A 65 -7.03 -11.10 -5.52
CA ILE A 65 -6.26 -10.87 -6.74
C ILE A 65 -4.93 -10.16 -6.41
N TYR A 66 -3.82 -10.80 -6.76
CA TYR A 66 -2.47 -10.31 -6.45
C TYR A 66 -2.18 -8.89 -6.96
N GLU A 67 -2.54 -8.60 -8.20
CA GLU A 67 -2.35 -7.28 -8.81
C GLU A 67 -3.20 -6.20 -8.13
N LEU A 68 -4.39 -6.56 -7.62
CA LEU A 68 -5.22 -5.62 -6.89
C LEU A 68 -4.66 -5.34 -5.49
N LYS A 69 -4.15 -6.35 -4.78
CA LYS A 69 -3.48 -6.16 -3.49
C LYS A 69 -2.31 -5.19 -3.60
N THR A 70 -1.44 -5.41 -4.58
CA THR A 70 -0.24 -4.59 -4.81
C THR A 70 -0.62 -3.18 -5.28
N ALA A 71 -1.65 -3.04 -6.11
CA ALA A 71 -2.19 -1.74 -6.48
C ALA A 71 -2.82 -0.99 -5.30
N PHE A 72 -3.56 -1.68 -4.42
CA PHE A 72 -4.13 -1.06 -3.22
C PHE A 72 -3.03 -0.57 -2.27
N ALA A 73 -1.95 -1.34 -2.10
CA ALA A 73 -0.77 -0.91 -1.35
C ALA A 73 -0.14 0.36 -1.94
N HIS A 74 0.07 0.39 -3.26
CA HIS A 74 0.62 1.56 -3.96
C HIS A 74 -0.27 2.79 -3.79
N HIS A 75 -1.55 2.67 -4.12
CA HIS A 75 -2.50 3.77 -4.10
C HIS A 75 -2.75 4.28 -2.67
N ALA A 76 -2.71 3.41 -1.67
CA ALA A 76 -2.75 3.82 -0.27
C ALA A 76 -1.53 4.68 0.10
N HIS A 77 -0.32 4.30 -0.35
CA HIS A 77 0.88 5.10 -0.14
C HIS A 77 0.78 6.50 -0.78
N LEU A 78 0.35 6.60 -2.04
CA LEU A 78 0.16 7.90 -2.72
C LEU A 78 -0.89 8.77 -1.99
N CYS A 79 -2.01 8.17 -1.57
CA CYS A 79 -3.02 8.86 -0.77
C CYS A 79 -2.44 9.38 0.55
N ALA A 80 -1.57 8.60 1.22
CA ALA A 80 -0.94 9.01 2.47
C ALA A 80 0.03 10.19 2.27
N GLU A 81 0.78 10.21 1.17
CA GLU A 81 1.68 11.32 0.80
C GLU A 81 0.89 12.59 0.48
N HIS A 82 -0.19 12.51 -0.30
CA HIS A 82 -1.02 13.68 -0.62
C HIS A 82 -1.79 14.22 0.58
N ALA A 83 -2.34 13.36 1.43
CA ALA A 83 -2.94 13.80 2.68
C ALA A 83 -1.88 14.46 3.59
N THR A 84 -0.63 13.99 3.59
CA THR A 84 0.47 14.66 4.31
C THR A 84 0.77 16.05 3.73
N ALA A 85 0.91 16.16 2.40
CA ALA A 85 1.19 17.42 1.74
C ALA A 85 0.07 18.46 1.97
N LEU A 86 -1.20 18.04 1.89
CA LEU A 86 -2.36 18.89 2.18
C LEU A 86 -2.42 19.30 3.65
N ARG A 87 -2.15 18.37 4.59
CA ARG A 87 -2.06 18.69 6.02
C ARG A 87 -1.02 19.78 6.29
N THR A 88 0.18 19.67 5.71
CA THR A 88 1.22 20.69 5.82
C THR A 88 0.73 22.01 5.25
N ARG A 89 0.17 21.99 4.03
CA ARG A 89 -0.31 23.20 3.38
C ARG A 89 -1.40 23.92 4.16
N ILE A 90 -2.38 23.19 4.69
CA ILE A 90 -3.46 23.74 5.51
C ILE A 90 -2.88 24.34 6.81
N GLY A 91 -1.87 23.70 7.40
CA GLY A 91 -1.17 24.22 8.59
C GLY A 91 -0.41 25.54 8.38
N GLU A 92 -0.02 25.86 7.14
CA GLU A 92 0.59 27.16 6.78
C GLU A 92 -0.45 28.29 6.62
N MET A 93 -1.74 27.95 6.53
CA MET A 93 -2.83 28.91 6.32
C MET A 93 -3.39 29.40 7.67
N ARG A 94 -3.91 30.63 7.69
CA ARG A 94 -4.29 31.37 8.91
C ARG A 94 -5.60 30.88 9.54
N GLU A 95 -5.71 29.60 9.91
CA GLU A 95 -6.95 29.03 10.47
C GLU A 95 -6.73 27.95 11.56
N PRO A 96 -6.30 28.33 12.78
CA PRO A 96 -6.38 27.45 13.95
C PRO A 96 -7.81 27.45 14.58
N PRO A 97 -8.34 26.30 15.05
CA PRO A 97 -7.80 24.95 14.98
C PRO A 97 -7.97 24.32 13.58
N LEU A 98 -7.02 23.44 13.20
CA LEU A 98 -7.00 22.89 11.85
C LEU A 98 -8.15 21.91 11.55
N GLY A 99 -8.77 21.25 12.54
CA GLY A 99 -9.91 20.35 12.31
C GLY A 99 -9.68 19.22 11.29
N LEU A 100 -8.44 18.80 11.05
CA LEU A 100 -8.08 17.81 10.00
C LEU A 100 -8.53 16.39 10.31
N GLU A 101 -8.97 16.14 11.55
CA GLU A 101 -9.54 14.85 11.93
C GLU A 101 -11.07 14.82 11.77
N ASP A 102 -11.70 15.98 11.60
CA ASP A 102 -13.15 16.13 11.54
C ASP A 102 -13.72 15.65 10.20
N VAL A 103 -14.96 15.19 10.22
CA VAL A 103 -15.71 14.87 9.02
C VAL A 103 -16.24 16.19 8.41
N PRO A 104 -15.82 16.58 7.19
CA PRO A 104 -16.20 17.87 6.62
C PRO A 104 -17.67 17.92 6.19
N HIS A 105 -18.30 16.76 5.95
CA HIS A 105 -19.73 16.64 5.65
C HIS A 105 -20.22 15.21 5.92
N PRO A 106 -21.37 15.00 6.60
CA PRO A 106 -21.88 13.65 6.89
C PRO A 106 -22.15 12.79 5.64
N ALA A 107 -22.54 13.41 4.52
CA ALA A 107 -22.71 12.69 3.26
C ALA A 107 -21.38 12.22 2.63
N LEU A 108 -20.26 12.90 2.89
CA LEU A 108 -18.94 12.42 2.47
C LEU A 108 -18.47 11.24 3.32
N GLU A 109 -18.80 11.25 4.61
CA GLU A 109 -18.58 10.06 5.45
C GLU A 109 -19.37 8.86 4.94
N ALA A 110 -20.68 9.03 4.72
CA ALA A 110 -21.51 7.98 4.14
C ALA A 110 -21.01 7.51 2.78
N PHE A 111 -20.55 8.42 1.91
CA PHE A 111 -19.98 8.09 0.60
C PHE A 111 -18.80 7.13 0.71
N PHE A 112 -17.82 7.43 1.57
CA PHE A 112 -16.66 6.55 1.74
C PHE A 112 -16.97 5.29 2.54
N ASP A 113 -17.96 5.33 3.45
CA ASP A 113 -18.41 4.14 4.18
C ASP A 113 -19.09 3.14 3.22
N GLU A 114 -19.90 3.62 2.27
CA GLU A 114 -20.54 2.75 1.25
C GLU A 114 -19.49 2.05 0.36
N ILE A 115 -18.42 2.76 -0.02
CA ILE A 115 -17.32 2.18 -0.80
C ILE A 115 -16.59 1.11 0.04
N LEU A 116 -16.24 1.43 1.29
CA LEU A 116 -15.55 0.49 2.18
C LEU A 116 -16.37 -0.79 2.42
N CYS A 117 -17.69 -0.64 2.62
CA CYS A 117 -18.62 -1.74 2.81
C CYS A 117 -19.06 -2.45 1.52
N ALA A 118 -18.51 -2.10 0.35
CA ALA A 118 -18.85 -2.78 -0.90
C ALA A 118 -18.63 -4.30 -0.78
N PRO A 119 -19.65 -5.13 -1.09
CA PRO A 119 -19.61 -6.56 -0.81
C PRO A 119 -18.76 -7.35 -1.81
N THR A 120 -18.48 -6.78 -2.98
CA THR A 120 -17.69 -7.40 -4.05
C THR A 120 -16.47 -6.55 -4.42
N THR A 121 -15.44 -7.19 -4.97
CA THR A 121 -14.26 -6.49 -5.48
C THR A 121 -14.62 -5.56 -6.64
N GLU A 122 -15.56 -5.97 -7.51
CA GLU A 122 -16.04 -5.16 -8.62
C GLU A 122 -16.74 -3.88 -8.16
N GLU A 123 -17.59 -3.95 -7.13
CA GLU A 123 -18.23 -2.78 -6.54
C GLU A 123 -17.24 -1.86 -5.85
N LEU A 124 -16.26 -2.42 -5.14
CA LEU A 124 -15.17 -1.66 -4.53
C LEU A 124 -14.37 -0.90 -5.59
N LEU A 125 -13.91 -1.59 -6.64
CA LEU A 125 -13.15 -0.98 -7.73
C LEU A 125 -13.96 0.12 -8.43
N ASN A 126 -15.26 -0.11 -8.66
CA ASN A 126 -16.14 0.91 -9.20
C ASN A 126 -16.23 2.14 -8.29
N GLY A 127 -16.51 1.95 -7.00
CA GLY A 127 -16.61 3.04 -6.04
C GLY A 127 -15.31 3.85 -5.92
N VAL A 128 -14.17 3.18 -5.86
CA VAL A 128 -12.85 3.82 -5.72
C VAL A 128 -12.42 4.51 -7.01
N HIS A 129 -12.32 3.75 -8.11
CA HIS A 129 -11.64 4.20 -9.32
C HIS A 129 -12.55 4.90 -10.34
N HIS A 130 -13.85 4.60 -10.34
CA HIS A 130 -14.79 5.22 -11.27
C HIS A 130 -15.63 6.35 -10.66
N VAL A 131 -15.65 6.45 -9.32
CA VAL A 131 -16.41 7.50 -8.63
C VAL A 131 -15.51 8.38 -7.76
N ALA A 132 -14.84 7.83 -6.74
CA ALA A 132 -14.11 8.64 -5.76
C ALA A 132 -12.88 9.35 -6.35
N ILE A 133 -12.01 8.63 -7.04
CA ILE A 133 -10.80 9.20 -7.68
C ILE A 133 -11.19 10.24 -8.75
N PRO A 134 -12.11 9.98 -9.69
CA PRO A 134 -12.55 10.97 -10.66
C PRO A 134 -13.23 12.19 -10.03
N ALA A 135 -14.01 12.02 -8.96
CA ALA A 135 -14.62 13.13 -8.23
C ALA A 135 -13.56 14.02 -7.56
N LEU A 136 -12.52 13.42 -6.97
CA LEU A 136 -11.39 14.14 -6.40
C LEU A 136 -10.50 14.80 -7.46
N GLY A 137 -10.25 14.13 -8.58
CA GLY A 137 -9.60 14.72 -9.75
C GLY A 137 -10.37 15.92 -10.27
N SER A 138 -11.69 15.83 -10.42
CA SER A 138 -12.53 16.94 -10.89
C SER A 138 -12.55 18.11 -9.90
N ALA A 139 -12.68 17.82 -8.61
CA ALA A 139 -12.74 18.84 -7.57
C ALA A 139 -11.41 19.59 -7.39
N THR A 140 -10.28 18.88 -7.48
CA THR A 140 -8.95 19.53 -7.46
C THR A 140 -8.68 20.34 -8.73
N TRP A 141 -9.24 19.93 -9.88
CA TRP A 141 -9.19 20.73 -11.12
C TRP A 141 -9.92 22.06 -10.91
N GLN A 142 -11.18 21.98 -10.46
CA GLN A 142 -12.02 23.16 -10.25
C GLN A 142 -11.40 24.11 -9.22
N TYR A 143 -10.80 23.58 -8.16
CA TYR A 143 -10.05 24.39 -7.21
C TYR A 143 -8.92 25.18 -7.88
N MET A 144 -8.18 24.55 -8.79
CA MET A 144 -7.13 25.23 -9.55
C MET A 144 -7.71 26.28 -10.50
N GLU A 145 -8.90 26.10 -11.05
CA GLU A 145 -9.52 27.15 -11.88
C GLU A 145 -10.04 28.33 -11.06
N ASP A 146 -10.57 28.06 -9.87
CA ASP A 146 -11.19 29.08 -9.00
C ASP A 146 -10.16 29.90 -8.19
N THR A 147 -8.96 29.38 -8.00
CA THR A 147 -7.91 30.03 -7.21
C THR A 147 -7.00 30.93 -8.03
N ASN A 148 -6.59 32.05 -7.43
CA ASN A 148 -5.65 32.96 -8.09
C ASN A 148 -4.29 32.26 -8.31
N PRO A 149 -3.77 32.21 -9.55
CA PRO A 149 -2.57 31.44 -9.90
C PRO A 149 -1.28 31.96 -9.26
N LEU A 150 -1.25 33.23 -8.83
CA LEU A 150 -0.12 33.83 -8.13
C LEU A 150 -0.28 33.72 -6.61
N ALA A 151 -1.43 34.12 -6.07
CA ALA A 151 -1.63 34.25 -4.63
C ALA A 151 -1.70 32.90 -3.91
N ASP A 152 -2.28 31.88 -4.56
CA ASP A 152 -2.38 30.52 -4.01
C ASP A 152 -1.54 29.50 -4.80
N ALA A 153 -0.45 30.00 -5.42
CA ALA A 153 0.53 29.17 -6.12
C ALA A 153 1.03 27.95 -5.29
N PRO A 154 1.23 28.05 -3.95
CA PRO A 154 1.63 26.89 -3.15
C PRO A 154 0.61 25.75 -3.15
N SER A 155 -0.70 26.05 -2.98
CA SER A 155 -1.75 25.01 -2.99
C SER A 155 -1.89 24.41 -4.38
N ARG A 156 -1.83 25.23 -5.44
CA ARG A 156 -1.83 24.76 -6.84
C ARG A 156 -0.65 23.84 -7.14
N ARG A 157 0.54 24.11 -6.58
CA ARG A 157 1.70 23.22 -6.72
C ARG A 157 1.43 21.87 -6.07
N VAL A 158 0.90 21.84 -4.84
CA VAL A 158 0.55 20.60 -4.14
C VAL A 158 -0.46 19.79 -4.97
N LEU A 159 -1.52 20.44 -5.45
CA LEU A 159 -2.55 19.77 -6.25
C LEU A 159 -2.07 19.34 -7.63
N LYS A 160 -1.07 20.02 -8.23
CA LYS A 160 -0.50 19.59 -9.50
C LYS A 160 0.10 18.19 -9.41
N PHE A 161 0.82 17.87 -8.33
CA PHE A 161 1.34 16.51 -8.13
C PHE A 161 0.22 15.53 -7.83
N ALA A 162 -0.72 15.92 -6.97
CA ALA A 162 -1.88 15.09 -6.64
C ALA A 162 -2.69 14.67 -7.87
N ARG A 163 -2.83 15.58 -8.84
CA ARG A 163 -3.57 15.30 -10.07
C ARG A 163 -2.88 14.31 -10.99
N LEU A 164 -1.55 14.34 -11.09
CA LEU A 164 -0.80 13.38 -11.91
C LEU A 164 -1.06 11.96 -11.41
N GLU A 165 -0.92 11.76 -10.10
CA GLU A 165 -1.10 10.45 -9.48
C GLU A 165 -2.57 10.04 -9.46
N LEU A 166 -3.53 10.96 -9.28
CA LEU A 166 -4.96 10.66 -9.43
C LEU A 166 -5.34 10.21 -10.85
N GLU A 167 -4.71 10.77 -11.87
CA GLU A 167 -4.90 10.36 -13.28
C GLU A 167 -4.37 8.93 -13.48
N GLU A 168 -3.15 8.63 -13.02
CA GLU A 168 -2.56 7.29 -13.08
C GLU A 168 -3.39 6.25 -12.30
N MET A 169 -3.88 6.60 -11.10
CA MET A 169 -4.77 5.74 -10.30
C MET A 169 -6.12 5.50 -11.01
N GLY A 170 -6.63 6.51 -11.73
CA GLY A 170 -7.83 6.39 -12.55
C GLY A 170 -7.61 5.46 -13.75
N ASP A 171 -6.50 5.64 -14.46
CA ASP A 171 -6.08 4.80 -15.59
C ASP A 171 -5.94 3.33 -15.17
N PHE A 172 -5.30 3.06 -14.03
CA PHE A 172 -5.23 1.71 -13.48
C PHE A 172 -6.63 1.10 -13.32
N GLY A 173 -7.56 1.81 -12.69
CA GLY A 173 -8.90 1.29 -12.43
C GLY A 173 -9.73 1.07 -13.70
N MET A 174 -9.50 1.88 -14.73
CA MET A 174 -10.05 1.67 -16.06
C MET A 174 -9.61 0.33 -16.66
N PHE A 175 -8.32 -0.03 -16.56
CA PHE A 175 -7.82 -1.33 -17.00
C PHE A 175 -8.28 -2.48 -16.10
N ALA A 176 -8.21 -2.32 -14.77
CA ALA A 176 -8.60 -3.34 -13.81
C ALA A 176 -10.08 -3.76 -13.93
N THR A 177 -10.94 -2.85 -14.38
CA THR A 177 -12.35 -3.14 -14.66
C THR A 177 -12.63 -3.51 -16.13
N GLY A 178 -11.63 -3.44 -17.01
CA GLY A 178 -11.70 -3.84 -18.42
C GLY A 178 -12.62 -2.95 -19.29
N LEU A 179 -12.37 -1.63 -19.33
CA LEU A 179 -13.14 -0.61 -20.08
C LEU A 179 -13.71 -1.01 -21.48
N PRO A 180 -14.78 -0.35 -22.00
CA PRO A 180 -15.42 0.88 -21.48
C PRO A 180 -16.95 0.86 -21.21
N HIS A 181 -17.37 1.69 -20.24
CA HIS A 181 -18.73 2.29 -20.11
C HIS A 181 -19.97 1.42 -19.87
N THR A 182 -19.91 0.46 -18.95
CA THR A 182 -21.15 -0.01 -18.31
C THR A 182 -21.07 0.28 -16.84
N ASP A 183 -22.05 1.00 -16.29
CA ASP A 183 -22.39 0.94 -14.87
C ASP A 183 -22.59 -0.56 -14.54
N ARG A 184 -21.52 -1.29 -14.20
CA ARG A 184 -21.62 -2.72 -13.83
C ARG A 184 -22.37 -2.87 -12.51
N THR A 185 -22.40 -1.78 -11.74
CA THR A 185 -23.00 -1.65 -10.42
C THR A 185 -23.78 -0.34 -10.34
N PRO A 186 -24.85 -0.19 -11.16
CA PRO A 186 -25.56 1.08 -11.33
C PRO A 186 -26.18 1.56 -10.02
N GLU A 187 -26.60 0.65 -9.14
CA GLU A 187 -27.21 1.01 -7.87
C GLU A 187 -26.19 1.65 -6.90
N LEU A 188 -24.97 1.11 -6.82
CA LEU A 188 -23.92 1.71 -5.99
C LEU A 188 -23.48 3.04 -6.59
N THR A 189 -23.26 3.09 -7.90
CA THR A 189 -22.84 4.32 -8.60
C THR A 189 -23.84 5.45 -8.39
N GLU A 190 -25.13 5.16 -8.55
CA GLU A 190 -26.22 6.12 -8.35
C GLU A 190 -26.29 6.58 -6.88
N LEU A 191 -26.18 5.66 -5.92
CA LEU A 191 -26.12 6.00 -4.50
C LEU A 191 -24.94 6.94 -4.18
N LEU A 192 -23.75 6.63 -4.69
CA LEU A 192 -22.55 7.42 -4.48
C LEU A 192 -22.69 8.82 -5.11
N ARG A 193 -23.28 8.93 -6.31
CA ARG A 193 -23.59 10.21 -6.95
C ARG A 193 -24.59 11.02 -6.13
N GLN A 194 -25.63 10.41 -5.57
CA GLN A 194 -26.59 11.07 -4.68
C GLN A 194 -25.90 11.60 -3.42
N LEU A 195 -25.02 10.80 -2.80
CA LEU A 195 -24.27 11.24 -1.61
C LEU A 195 -23.31 12.41 -1.91
N LEU A 196 -22.62 12.38 -3.07
CA LEU A 196 -21.82 13.50 -3.53
C LEU A 196 -22.66 14.75 -3.80
N ALA A 197 -23.82 14.62 -4.45
CA ALA A 197 -24.72 15.74 -4.70
C ALA A 197 -25.16 16.39 -3.37
N VAL A 198 -25.59 15.59 -2.39
CA VAL A 198 -25.94 16.09 -1.04
C VAL A 198 -24.75 16.77 -0.35
N ALA A 199 -23.51 16.35 -0.60
CA ALA A 199 -22.32 17.02 -0.08
C ALA A 199 -21.95 18.34 -0.79
N GLY A 200 -22.68 18.73 -1.84
CA GLY A 200 -22.33 19.84 -2.74
C GLY A 200 -21.18 19.50 -3.69
N GLY A 201 -21.04 18.23 -4.05
CA GLY A 201 -19.82 17.69 -4.68
C GLY A 201 -18.73 17.41 -3.64
N LEU A 202 -17.56 16.98 -4.13
CA LEU A 202 -16.45 16.65 -3.24
C LEU A 202 -15.84 17.91 -2.57
N ASP A 203 -15.74 19.02 -3.29
CA ASP A 203 -15.30 20.33 -2.79
C ASP A 203 -16.41 21.12 -2.07
N GLY A 204 -17.68 20.75 -2.25
CA GLY A 204 -18.81 21.34 -1.53
C GLY A 204 -19.22 22.70 -2.06
N THR A 205 -19.08 22.91 -3.36
CA THR A 205 -19.34 24.19 -4.04
C THR A 205 -20.65 24.19 -4.81
N ALA A 206 -21.15 23.00 -5.18
CA ALA A 206 -22.42 22.86 -5.88
C ALA A 206 -23.61 23.04 -4.93
N GLU A 207 -24.75 23.44 -5.50
CA GLU A 207 -26.02 23.49 -4.76
C GLU A 207 -26.34 22.09 -4.22
N SER A 208 -26.55 22.02 -2.90
CA SER A 208 -26.88 20.79 -2.21
C SER A 208 -28.41 20.62 -2.15
N PRO A 209 -28.96 19.48 -2.61
CA PRO A 209 -30.36 19.18 -2.41
C PRO A 209 -30.65 18.93 -0.92
N SER A 210 -31.85 19.30 -0.48
CA SER A 210 -32.29 19.03 0.90
C SER A 210 -32.27 17.53 1.18
N VAL A 211 -31.68 17.14 2.32
CA VAL A 211 -31.73 15.74 2.79
C VAL A 211 -33.20 15.35 3.02
N ALA A 212 -33.61 14.22 2.45
CA ALA A 212 -34.96 13.71 2.62
C ALA A 212 -35.26 13.43 4.11
N THR A 213 -36.54 13.42 4.49
CA THR A 213 -37.00 13.18 5.87
C THR A 213 -36.55 11.83 6.47
N GLY A 214 -36.06 10.90 5.64
CA GLY A 214 -35.49 9.61 6.06
C GLY A 214 -33.98 9.59 6.35
N GLY A 215 -33.29 10.73 6.27
CA GLY A 215 -31.83 10.82 6.49
C GLY A 215 -30.99 10.52 5.25
N LEU A 216 -29.67 10.41 5.42
CA LEU A 216 -28.74 10.09 4.33
C LEU A 216 -28.93 8.64 3.87
N PRO A 217 -28.96 8.36 2.56
CA PRO A 217 -29.12 7.00 2.07
C PRO A 217 -27.86 6.17 2.40
N ARG A 218 -28.05 5.03 3.07
CA ARG A 218 -27.02 4.01 3.34
C ARG A 218 -27.54 2.64 2.92
N ARG A 219 -26.78 1.91 2.12
CA ARG A 219 -27.12 0.58 1.61
C ARG A 219 -26.22 -0.48 2.25
N TYR A 220 -24.92 -0.38 2.01
CA TYR A 220 -23.90 -1.31 2.52
C TYR A 220 -23.36 -0.88 3.88
N SER A 221 -23.35 0.41 4.17
CA SER A 221 -22.83 0.97 5.43
C SER A 221 -23.89 1.14 6.53
N LYS A 222 -25.02 0.43 6.44
CA LYS A 222 -26.03 0.40 7.52
C LYS A 222 -25.46 -0.17 8.82
N THR A 223 -24.54 -1.11 8.68
CA THR A 223 -23.68 -1.61 9.75
C THR A 223 -22.26 -1.14 9.50
N PRO A 224 -21.50 -0.76 10.54
CA PRO A 224 -20.09 -0.44 10.39
C PRO A 224 -19.32 -1.59 9.73
N TYR A 225 -18.36 -1.24 8.89
CA TYR A 225 -17.45 -2.21 8.28
C TYR A 225 -16.75 -3.06 9.35
N GLN A 226 -16.68 -4.37 9.11
CA GLN A 226 -15.88 -5.28 9.91
C GLN A 226 -14.70 -5.75 9.07
N TYR A 227 -13.49 -5.53 9.57
CA TYR A 227 -12.27 -5.97 8.92
C TYR A 227 -12.21 -7.49 8.84
N ASP A 228 -11.91 -8.03 7.65
CA ASP A 228 -11.69 -9.46 7.42
C ASP A 228 -10.18 -9.74 7.53
N PRO A 229 -9.71 -10.38 8.62
CA PRO A 229 -8.29 -10.64 8.84
C PRO A 229 -7.75 -11.81 8.02
N VAL A 230 -8.60 -12.57 7.32
CA VAL A 230 -8.20 -13.80 6.65
C VAL A 230 -7.62 -13.47 5.26
N PRO A 231 -6.32 -13.75 5.02
CA PRO A 231 -5.73 -13.56 3.70
C PRO A 231 -6.39 -14.46 2.66
N LYS A 232 -6.60 -13.92 1.46
CA LYS A 232 -7.08 -14.67 0.29
C LYS A 232 -6.11 -14.48 -0.87
N ARG A 233 -6.02 -15.49 -1.72
CA ARG A 233 -5.16 -15.51 -2.90
C ARG A 233 -5.92 -16.04 -4.11
N ASP A 234 -5.57 -15.55 -5.29
CA ASP A 234 -6.10 -16.05 -6.56
C ASP A 234 -5.55 -17.45 -6.91
N GLU A 235 -6.09 -18.04 -7.96
CA GLU A 235 -5.86 -19.43 -8.36
C GLU A 235 -4.39 -19.77 -8.70
N ARG A 236 -3.53 -18.77 -8.90
CA ARG A 236 -2.09 -18.99 -9.13
C ARG A 236 -1.37 -19.44 -7.86
N PHE A 237 -1.89 -19.05 -6.69
CA PHE A 237 -1.37 -19.44 -5.38
C PHE A 237 -1.92 -20.81 -5.00
N THR A 238 -1.20 -21.83 -5.43
CA THR A 238 -1.58 -23.22 -5.23
C THR A 238 -0.92 -23.80 -3.98
N ASP A 239 -1.64 -24.68 -3.27
CA ASP A 239 -1.18 -25.30 -2.02
C ASP A 239 -0.75 -24.25 -0.97
N PRO A 240 -1.66 -23.37 -0.51
CA PRO A 240 -1.32 -22.19 0.30
C PRO A 240 -0.81 -22.51 1.71
N TRP A 241 -0.82 -23.79 2.11
CA TRP A 241 -0.25 -24.28 3.38
C TRP A 241 1.12 -24.95 3.21
N ASN A 242 1.67 -24.99 1.99
CA ASN A 242 2.92 -25.66 1.69
C ASN A 242 4.12 -25.03 2.44
N GLN A 243 4.92 -25.89 3.06
CA GLN A 243 6.11 -25.52 3.82
C GLN A 243 7.22 -26.54 3.53
N GLY A 244 7.19 -27.10 2.31
CA GLY A 244 8.02 -28.22 1.85
C GLY A 244 9.44 -27.84 1.43
N VAL A 245 9.77 -26.54 1.40
CA VAL A 245 11.09 -26.04 1.02
C VAL A 245 11.50 -24.93 1.98
N ASN A 246 12.56 -25.16 2.74
CA ASN A 246 13.17 -24.16 3.61
C ASN A 246 14.17 -23.31 2.83
N ALA A 247 13.73 -22.14 2.38
CA ALA A 247 14.53 -21.26 1.54
C ALA A 247 15.77 -20.70 2.26
N GLU A 248 15.66 -20.40 3.55
CA GLU A 248 16.78 -19.88 4.34
C GLU A 248 17.86 -20.96 4.57
N ALA A 249 17.46 -22.22 4.80
CA ALA A 249 18.41 -23.33 4.92
C ALA A 249 19.24 -23.51 3.63
N PHE A 250 18.63 -23.30 2.46
CA PHE A 250 19.35 -23.32 1.18
C PHE A 250 20.24 -22.09 1.00
N LEU A 251 19.69 -20.90 1.26
CA LEU A 251 20.37 -19.63 1.04
C LEU A 251 21.67 -19.52 1.85
N TYR A 252 21.65 -19.96 3.10
CA TYR A 252 22.80 -19.86 4.01
C TYR A 252 23.73 -21.07 4.00
N ASP A 253 23.44 -22.10 3.20
CA ASP A 253 24.35 -23.23 2.99
C ASP A 253 25.51 -22.80 2.07
N GLU A 254 26.74 -22.73 2.60
CA GLU A 254 27.95 -22.36 1.86
C GLU A 254 28.24 -23.27 0.66
N ALA A 255 27.76 -24.52 0.68
CA ALA A 255 27.95 -25.46 -0.42
C ALA A 255 27.06 -25.15 -1.63
N LYS A 256 25.99 -24.34 -1.47
CA LYS A 256 25.08 -24.02 -2.57
C LYS A 256 25.64 -22.88 -3.45
N PRO A 257 25.56 -22.99 -4.78
CA PRO A 257 26.08 -21.98 -5.68
C PRO A 257 25.25 -20.69 -5.60
N ALA A 258 25.92 -19.53 -5.64
CA ALA A 258 25.28 -18.20 -5.57
C ALA A 258 24.16 -18.03 -6.60
N ARG A 259 24.35 -18.61 -7.80
CA ARG A 259 23.35 -18.58 -8.87
C ARG A 259 22.05 -19.33 -8.52
N ALA A 260 22.12 -20.45 -7.82
CA ALA A 260 20.92 -21.14 -7.33
C ALA A 260 20.32 -20.43 -6.11
N LYS A 261 21.15 -19.85 -5.24
CA LYS A 261 20.69 -19.05 -4.09
C LYS A 261 19.84 -17.85 -4.52
N ALA A 262 20.14 -17.25 -5.67
CA ALA A 262 19.34 -16.18 -6.25
C ALA A 262 17.86 -16.58 -6.43
N LEU A 263 17.56 -17.82 -6.81
CA LEU A 263 16.17 -18.31 -6.92
C LEU A 263 15.46 -18.38 -5.56
N MET A 264 16.19 -18.80 -4.51
CA MET A 264 15.65 -18.78 -3.15
C MET A 264 15.45 -17.36 -2.64
N MET A 265 16.32 -16.42 -3.00
CA MET A 265 16.11 -15.00 -2.70
C MET A 265 14.86 -14.45 -3.39
N LEU A 266 14.65 -14.78 -4.68
CA LEU A 266 13.43 -14.39 -5.40
C LEU A 266 12.17 -14.99 -4.79
N TYR A 267 12.21 -16.26 -4.36
CA TYR A 267 11.12 -16.86 -3.59
C TYR A 267 10.87 -16.08 -2.29
N LYS A 268 11.91 -15.73 -1.54
CA LYS A 268 11.76 -14.94 -0.31
C LYS A 268 11.07 -13.61 -0.58
N ARG A 269 11.45 -12.89 -1.65
CA ARG A 269 10.80 -11.64 -2.04
C ARG A 269 9.36 -11.85 -2.43
N LEU A 270 9.09 -12.80 -3.33
CA LEU A 270 7.71 -13.08 -3.74
C LEU A 270 6.82 -13.49 -2.55
N ARG A 271 7.36 -14.23 -1.57
CA ARG A 271 6.69 -14.61 -0.32
C ARG A 271 6.35 -13.40 0.56
N GLU A 272 7.07 -12.28 0.45
CA GLU A 272 6.80 -11.05 1.23
C GLU A 272 5.42 -10.44 0.94
N ILE A 273 4.65 -10.93 -0.04
CA ILE A 273 3.21 -10.64 -0.17
C ILE A 273 2.40 -10.93 1.11
N ASP A 274 2.89 -11.81 1.99
CA ASP A 274 2.37 -12.02 3.34
C ASP A 274 2.46 -10.76 4.23
N VAL A 275 3.50 -9.94 4.02
CA VAL A 275 3.80 -8.78 4.85
C VAL A 275 2.78 -7.66 4.63
N PRO A 276 2.42 -7.22 3.41
CA PRO A 276 1.31 -6.28 3.21
C PRO A 276 -0.02 -6.77 3.78
N GLU A 277 -0.33 -8.07 3.67
CA GLU A 277 -1.56 -8.66 4.22
C GLU A 277 -1.60 -8.61 5.76
N MET A 278 -0.45 -8.73 6.41
CA MET A 278 -0.33 -8.60 7.85
C MET A 278 -0.28 -7.11 8.25
N MET A 279 0.50 -6.27 7.57
CA MET A 279 0.63 -4.85 7.89
C MET A 279 -0.67 -4.07 7.71
N ALA A 280 -1.46 -4.41 6.69
CA ALA A 280 -2.79 -3.84 6.49
C ALA A 280 -3.68 -4.01 7.73
N SER A 281 -3.54 -5.14 8.43
CA SER A 281 -4.28 -5.42 9.66
C SER A 281 -3.81 -4.57 10.85
N ILE A 282 -2.50 -4.30 10.95
CA ILE A 282 -1.95 -3.39 11.97
C ILE A 282 -2.54 -2.00 11.75
N ILE A 283 -2.43 -1.47 10.53
CA ILE A 283 -2.87 -0.11 10.19
C ILE A 283 -4.38 0.05 10.44
N THR A 284 -5.18 -0.91 9.98
CA THR A 284 -6.64 -0.84 10.07
C THR A 284 -7.13 -0.99 11.52
N GLN A 285 -6.48 -1.83 12.32
CA GLN A 285 -6.92 -2.15 13.69
C GLN A 285 -6.23 -1.30 14.78
N THR A 286 -5.48 -0.26 14.40
CA THR A 286 -4.90 0.73 15.33
C THR A 286 -5.41 2.15 15.06
N PRO A 287 -6.73 2.41 15.17
CA PRO A 287 -7.27 3.75 14.96
C PRO A 287 -6.76 4.74 16.01
N GLY A 288 -6.70 6.02 15.64
CA GLY A 288 -6.37 7.12 16.56
C GLY A 288 -4.87 7.38 16.76
N LYS A 289 -3.98 6.71 16.02
CA LYS A 289 -2.55 7.04 16.02
C LYS A 289 -2.30 8.39 15.30
N PRO A 290 -1.20 9.10 15.59
CA PRO A 290 -0.85 10.34 14.89
C PRO A 290 -0.71 10.11 13.38
N TRP A 291 -1.09 11.08 12.54
CA TRP A 291 -1.04 10.89 11.07
C TRP A 291 0.32 10.44 10.52
N GLY A 292 1.43 10.90 11.12
CA GLY A 292 2.77 10.45 10.74
C GLY A 292 2.95 8.94 10.83
N TYR A 293 2.27 8.27 11.77
CA TYR A 293 2.26 6.81 11.89
C TYR A 293 1.68 6.18 10.64
N TYR A 294 0.50 6.63 10.21
CA TYR A 294 -0.15 6.07 9.02
C TYR A 294 0.66 6.32 7.75
N ARG A 295 1.28 7.52 7.61
CA ARG A 295 2.17 7.79 6.48
C ARG A 295 3.34 6.81 6.44
N ASP A 296 4.08 6.70 7.54
CA ASP A 296 5.30 5.90 7.60
C ASP A 296 4.98 4.39 7.46
N MET A 297 3.97 3.87 8.16
CA MET A 297 3.54 2.48 8.02
C MET A 297 3.03 2.15 6.60
N SER A 298 2.40 3.11 5.92
CA SER A 298 1.95 2.91 4.53
C SER A 298 3.10 2.92 3.53
N ARG A 299 4.16 3.68 3.81
CA ARG A 299 5.38 3.64 3.02
C ARG A 299 6.00 2.24 3.09
N GLN A 300 6.15 1.71 4.29
CA GLN A 300 6.65 0.34 4.45
C GLN A 300 5.71 -0.69 3.82
N LEU A 301 4.39 -0.61 4.06
CA LEU A 301 3.43 -1.53 3.44
C LEU A 301 3.55 -1.55 1.90
N TRP A 302 3.80 -0.39 1.28
CA TRP A 302 4.04 -0.31 -0.16
C TRP A 302 5.37 -0.95 -0.55
N ASP A 303 6.44 -0.68 0.19
CA ASP A 303 7.77 -1.23 -0.08
C ASP A 303 7.74 -2.77 -0.04
N GLU A 304 7.06 -3.37 0.95
CA GLU A 304 6.87 -4.84 1.05
C GLU A 304 6.06 -5.41 -0.13
N ALA A 305 5.02 -4.68 -0.59
CA ALA A 305 4.30 -5.06 -1.80
C ALA A 305 5.17 -4.97 -3.06
N ARG A 306 6.07 -3.98 -3.12
CA ARG A 306 7.08 -3.89 -4.19
C ARG A 306 8.07 -5.03 -4.14
N HIS A 307 8.53 -5.43 -2.95
CA HIS A 307 9.47 -6.54 -2.82
C HIS A 307 8.85 -7.83 -3.36
N ALA A 308 7.57 -8.10 -3.06
CA ALA A 308 6.83 -9.19 -3.70
C ALA A 308 6.87 -9.13 -5.23
N MET A 309 6.60 -7.96 -5.82
CA MET A 309 6.66 -7.77 -7.28
C MET A 309 8.09 -7.91 -7.84
N MET A 310 9.12 -7.50 -7.09
CA MET A 310 10.52 -7.73 -7.48
C MET A 310 10.82 -9.24 -7.57
N GLY A 311 10.26 -10.05 -6.66
CA GLY A 311 10.33 -11.51 -6.73
C GLY A 311 9.71 -12.08 -7.99
N GLU A 312 8.49 -11.64 -8.33
CA GLU A 312 7.80 -12.01 -9.59
C GLU A 312 8.64 -11.63 -10.82
N VAL A 313 9.09 -10.38 -10.90
CA VAL A 313 9.89 -9.86 -12.02
C VAL A 313 11.17 -10.67 -12.16
N GLY A 314 11.85 -10.97 -11.06
CA GLY A 314 13.08 -11.74 -11.10
C GLY A 314 12.88 -13.18 -11.57
N PHE A 315 11.84 -13.88 -11.10
CA PHE A 315 11.54 -15.23 -11.60
C PHE A 315 11.24 -15.22 -13.10
N THR A 316 10.37 -14.28 -13.52
CA THR A 316 9.97 -14.15 -14.92
C THR A 316 11.17 -13.83 -15.82
N ALA A 317 12.06 -12.94 -15.38
CA ALA A 317 13.28 -12.58 -16.10
C ALA A 317 14.27 -13.76 -16.24
N LEU A 318 14.20 -14.75 -15.35
CA LEU A 318 15.00 -15.97 -15.40
C LEU A 318 14.30 -17.13 -16.12
N GLY A 319 13.13 -16.89 -16.73
CA GLY A 319 12.36 -17.93 -17.44
C GLY A 319 11.72 -18.96 -16.50
N VAL A 320 11.46 -18.57 -15.25
CA VAL A 320 10.86 -19.43 -14.23
C VAL A 320 9.41 -19.03 -14.01
N ASP A 321 8.52 -20.02 -14.02
CA ASP A 321 7.12 -19.87 -13.62
C ASP A 321 7.04 -19.88 -12.08
N TRP A 322 6.90 -18.70 -11.50
CA TRP A 322 6.83 -18.51 -10.07
C TRP A 322 5.62 -19.19 -9.42
N THR A 323 4.55 -19.47 -10.18
CA THR A 323 3.33 -20.12 -9.65
C THR A 323 3.58 -21.55 -9.17
N GLN A 324 4.71 -22.14 -9.59
CA GLN A 324 5.15 -23.46 -9.12
C GLN A 324 5.80 -23.42 -7.73
N ALA A 325 6.17 -22.24 -7.20
CA ALA A 325 6.92 -22.08 -5.95
C ALA A 325 6.07 -22.17 -4.66
N ARG A 326 4.80 -22.63 -4.74
CA ARG A 326 3.87 -22.87 -3.61
C ARG A 326 3.98 -21.83 -2.47
N ILE A 327 3.73 -20.57 -2.81
CA ILE A 327 3.81 -19.46 -1.86
C ILE A 327 2.70 -19.62 -0.80
N THR A 328 3.10 -19.89 0.43
CA THR A 328 2.16 -20.03 1.55
C THR A 328 1.61 -18.67 2.01
N PHE A 329 0.40 -18.67 2.57
CA PHE A 329 -0.20 -17.53 3.29
C PHE A 329 -0.18 -17.70 4.83
N ASN A 330 0.43 -18.79 5.31
CA ASN A 330 0.22 -19.28 6.66
C ASN A 330 0.73 -18.28 7.72
N TRP A 331 1.78 -17.54 7.39
CA TRP A 331 2.36 -16.54 8.28
C TRP A 331 1.38 -15.36 8.50
N SER A 332 0.85 -14.79 7.42
CA SER A 332 -0.11 -13.67 7.50
C SER A 332 -1.45 -14.12 8.11
N TYR A 333 -1.94 -15.32 7.75
CA TYR A 333 -3.17 -15.90 8.30
C TYR A 333 -3.10 -16.00 9.83
N ARG A 334 -2.03 -16.60 10.35
CA ARG A 334 -1.91 -16.86 11.78
C ARG A 334 -1.64 -15.60 12.57
N LEU A 335 -0.76 -14.73 12.09
CA LEU A 335 -0.56 -13.43 12.74
C LEU A 335 -1.86 -12.62 12.79
N ASN A 336 -2.66 -12.62 11.73
CA ASN A 336 -3.89 -11.85 11.69
C ASN A 336 -5.02 -12.42 12.55
N THR A 337 -5.03 -13.73 12.81
CA THR A 337 -6.11 -14.42 13.53
C THR A 337 -5.77 -14.79 14.97
N GLU A 338 -4.48 -14.88 15.31
CA GLU A 338 -4.00 -15.34 16.62
C GLU A 338 -3.26 -14.25 17.42
N CYS A 339 -2.88 -13.14 16.78
CA CYS A 339 -2.13 -12.06 17.44
C CYS A 339 -2.91 -10.73 17.45
N SER A 340 -2.70 -9.95 18.50
CA SER A 340 -3.14 -8.56 18.58
C SER A 340 -2.36 -7.65 17.60
N PRO A 341 -2.86 -6.43 17.28
CA PRO A 341 -2.11 -5.47 16.48
C PRO A 341 -0.71 -5.14 17.02
N MET A 342 -0.55 -5.07 18.34
CA MET A 342 0.75 -4.79 18.97
C MET A 342 1.73 -5.96 18.84
N GLU A 343 1.25 -7.19 19.01
CA GLU A 343 2.05 -8.40 18.80
C GLU A 343 2.54 -8.50 17.35
N ARG A 344 1.65 -8.28 16.37
CA ARG A 344 2.03 -8.24 14.96
C ARG A 344 3.10 -7.20 14.64
N HIS A 345 2.97 -5.98 15.18
CA HIS A 345 4.01 -4.95 15.01
C HIS A 345 5.33 -5.35 15.68
N GLY A 346 5.28 -6.03 16.82
CA GLY A 346 6.46 -6.58 17.48
C GLY A 346 7.15 -7.68 16.66
N VAL A 347 6.38 -8.60 16.06
CA VAL A 347 6.93 -9.64 15.16
C VAL A 347 7.62 -9.00 13.95
N LEU A 348 6.95 -8.02 13.32
CA LEU A 348 7.52 -7.26 12.20
C LEU A 348 8.86 -6.63 12.57
N TYR A 349 8.90 -5.84 13.65
CA TYR A 349 10.12 -5.16 14.08
C TYR A 349 11.24 -6.13 14.50
N PHE A 350 10.88 -7.25 15.14
CA PHE A 350 11.86 -8.27 15.51
C PHE A 350 12.56 -8.87 14.29
N ILE A 351 11.80 -9.21 13.25
CA ILE A 351 12.34 -9.75 11.99
C ILE A 351 13.25 -8.72 11.32
N GLU A 352 12.81 -7.46 11.19
CA GLU A 352 13.62 -6.38 10.61
C GLU A 352 14.98 -6.20 11.30
N GLN A 353 15.00 -6.23 12.64
CA GLN A 353 16.26 -6.13 13.38
C GLN A 353 17.18 -7.34 13.11
N GLY A 354 16.59 -8.53 12.94
CA GLY A 354 17.32 -9.75 12.60
C GLY A 354 18.02 -9.70 11.24
N LEU A 355 17.56 -8.83 10.33
CA LEU A 355 18.10 -8.69 8.97
C LEU A 355 19.29 -7.72 8.85
N MET A 356 19.53 -6.89 9.87
CA MET A 356 20.57 -5.85 9.86
C MET A 356 22.03 -6.31 10.09
N PRO A 357 22.32 -7.43 10.78
CA PRO A 357 23.68 -7.95 10.90
C PRO A 357 24.32 -8.24 9.53
N ARG A 358 25.66 -8.40 9.50
CA ARG A 358 26.40 -8.70 8.25
C ARG A 358 25.93 -9.98 7.56
N THR A 359 25.37 -10.92 8.32
CA THR A 359 24.83 -12.19 7.85
C THR A 359 23.41 -12.08 7.29
N GLY A 360 22.76 -10.91 7.37
CA GLY A 360 21.43 -10.66 6.81
C GLY A 360 21.50 -10.01 5.42
N LYS A 361 20.84 -8.86 5.21
CA LYS A 361 20.66 -8.24 3.89
C LYS A 361 21.98 -7.91 3.17
N ARG A 362 23.06 -7.63 3.91
CA ARG A 362 24.39 -7.46 3.32
C ARG A 362 24.91 -8.75 2.66
N TYR A 363 24.78 -9.89 3.34
CA TYR A 363 25.17 -11.18 2.78
C TYR A 363 24.33 -11.50 1.54
N GLU A 364 23.02 -11.26 1.61
CA GLU A 364 22.13 -11.45 0.46
C GLU A 364 22.57 -10.57 -0.72
N PHE A 365 23.01 -9.33 -0.49
CA PHE A 365 23.56 -8.47 -1.55
C PHE A 365 24.87 -9.02 -2.14
N GLU A 366 25.77 -9.54 -1.31
CA GLU A 366 27.00 -10.19 -1.77
C GLU A 366 26.67 -11.43 -2.63
N VAL A 367 25.73 -12.29 -2.20
CA VAL A 367 25.23 -13.43 -2.98
C VAL A 367 24.60 -12.98 -4.30
N ALA A 368 23.79 -11.92 -4.29
CA ALA A 368 23.16 -11.39 -5.48
C ALA A 368 24.20 -10.94 -6.52
N ARG A 369 25.30 -10.31 -6.07
CA ARG A 369 26.42 -9.93 -6.94
C ARG A 369 27.18 -11.15 -7.46
N ASP A 370 27.47 -12.11 -6.59
CA ASP A 370 28.22 -13.32 -6.92
C ASP A 370 27.44 -14.27 -7.83
N SER A 371 26.10 -14.17 -7.86
CA SER A 371 25.24 -14.91 -8.80
C SER A 371 25.53 -14.59 -10.28
N GLY A 372 26.17 -13.45 -10.55
CA GLY A 372 26.41 -12.93 -11.89
C GLY A 372 25.16 -12.38 -12.59
N LEU A 373 24.04 -12.21 -11.87
CA LEU A 373 22.77 -11.69 -12.40
C LEU A 373 22.61 -10.20 -12.04
N PRO A 374 22.77 -9.25 -12.98
CA PRO A 374 22.70 -7.81 -12.67
C PRO A 374 21.36 -7.36 -12.07
N LEU A 375 20.26 -7.99 -12.51
CA LEU A 375 18.93 -7.72 -11.97
C LEU A 375 18.83 -8.10 -10.49
N MET A 376 19.41 -9.24 -10.08
CA MET A 376 19.43 -9.66 -8.66
C MET A 376 20.17 -8.67 -7.79
N ALA A 377 21.33 -8.18 -8.26
CA ALA A 377 22.09 -7.16 -7.54
C ALA A 377 21.25 -5.88 -7.38
N THR A 378 20.51 -5.47 -8.42
CA THR A 378 19.63 -4.29 -8.37
C THR A 378 18.48 -4.49 -7.38
N ILE A 379 17.75 -5.60 -7.49
CA ILE A 379 16.63 -5.93 -6.59
C ILE A 379 17.10 -5.91 -5.14
N GLN A 380 18.21 -6.60 -4.85
CA GLN A 380 18.70 -6.73 -3.49
C GLN A 380 19.26 -5.43 -2.90
N ASP A 381 19.80 -4.53 -3.73
CA ASP A 381 20.30 -3.22 -3.29
C ASP A 381 19.13 -2.33 -2.80
N PHE A 382 18.04 -2.26 -3.59
CA PHE A 382 16.86 -1.48 -3.22
C PHE A 382 16.07 -2.11 -2.07
N ASP A 383 15.89 -3.44 -2.08
CA ASP A 383 15.33 -4.19 -0.96
C ASP A 383 16.08 -3.87 0.35
N TRP A 384 17.42 -3.93 0.34
CA TRP A 384 18.20 -3.60 1.52
C TRP A 384 18.06 -2.13 1.94
N ALA A 385 18.04 -1.19 0.99
CA ALA A 385 17.83 0.22 1.30
C ALA A 385 16.48 0.47 1.98
N ASP A 386 15.42 -0.22 1.55
CA ASP A 386 14.09 -0.15 2.14
C ASP A 386 14.08 -0.73 3.56
N GLU A 387 14.72 -1.89 3.82
CA GLU A 387 14.77 -2.45 5.18
C GLU A 387 15.45 -1.56 6.22
N VAL A 388 16.41 -0.74 5.79
CA VAL A 388 17.05 0.25 6.67
C VAL A 388 16.03 1.30 7.10
N LEU A 389 15.12 1.71 6.20
CA LEU A 389 14.01 2.60 6.53
C LEU A 389 12.99 1.89 7.43
N HIS A 390 12.62 0.65 7.13
CA HIS A 390 11.64 -0.13 7.91
C HIS A 390 12.05 -0.24 9.39
N SER A 391 13.31 -0.58 9.64
CA SER A 391 13.93 -0.60 10.96
C SER A 391 13.82 0.75 11.70
N GLN A 392 13.92 1.88 10.98
CA GLN A 392 13.73 3.22 11.57
C GLN A 392 12.25 3.51 11.87
N ILE A 393 11.34 3.08 11.01
CA ILE A 393 9.88 3.20 11.21
C ILE A 393 9.47 2.46 12.49
N GLY A 394 9.89 1.20 12.65
CA GLY A 394 9.62 0.44 13.88
C GLY A 394 10.26 1.09 15.12
N ARG A 395 11.48 1.62 14.99
CA ARG A 395 12.11 2.38 16.10
C ARG A 395 11.32 3.63 16.48
N GLN A 396 10.67 4.29 15.53
CA GLN A 396 9.89 5.50 15.75
C GLN A 396 8.51 5.20 16.33
N TRP A 397 7.86 4.11 15.91
CA TRP A 397 6.44 3.88 16.18
C TRP A 397 6.11 2.69 17.07
N TYR A 398 7.03 1.73 17.24
CA TYR A 398 6.85 0.56 18.09
C TYR A 398 7.63 0.68 19.39
N VAL A 399 8.94 0.95 19.30
CA VAL A 399 9.84 0.96 20.47
C VAL A 399 9.41 1.92 21.59
N PRO A 400 8.85 3.13 21.33
CA PRO A 400 8.43 4.04 22.41
C PRO A 400 7.32 3.51 23.31
N GLU A 401 6.64 2.42 22.93
CA GLU A 401 5.62 1.77 23.74
C GLU A 401 6.23 0.88 24.85
N PHE A 402 7.57 0.75 24.90
CA PHE A 402 8.31 -0.09 25.84
C PHE A 402 9.36 0.70 26.62
N GLY A 403 9.82 0.16 27.75
CA GLY A 403 10.86 0.80 28.57
C GLY A 403 12.26 0.74 27.97
N SER A 404 12.51 -0.18 27.03
CA SER A 404 13.79 -0.31 26.33
C SER A 404 13.68 -1.04 24.99
N LEU A 405 14.69 -0.88 24.13
CA LEU A 405 14.82 -1.64 22.89
C LEU A 405 14.83 -3.16 23.13
N LYS A 406 15.49 -3.61 24.20
CA LYS A 406 15.55 -5.04 24.54
C LYS A 406 14.14 -5.58 24.85
N GLU A 407 13.38 -4.86 25.65
CA GLU A 407 12.01 -5.26 26.02
C GLU A 407 11.09 -5.33 24.79
N ALA A 408 11.22 -4.38 23.86
CA ALA A 408 10.51 -4.40 22.59
C ALA A 408 10.88 -5.64 21.75
N LEU A 409 12.16 -6.01 21.68
CA LEU A 409 12.61 -7.21 20.95
C LEU A 409 12.16 -8.50 21.62
N ASP A 410 12.29 -8.60 22.95
CA ASP A 410 11.85 -9.76 23.72
C ASP A 410 10.32 -9.98 23.58
N TYR A 411 9.55 -8.89 23.48
CA TYR A 411 8.10 -8.95 23.22
C TYR A 411 7.79 -9.50 21.83
N GLY A 412 8.47 -8.98 20.79
CA GLY A 412 8.32 -9.44 19.41
C GLY A 412 8.68 -10.91 19.21
N ASP A 413 9.81 -11.36 19.77
CA ASP A 413 10.23 -12.77 19.69
C ASP A 413 9.25 -13.70 20.41
N LYS A 414 8.74 -13.28 21.58
CA LYS A 414 7.72 -14.03 22.31
C LYS A 414 6.43 -14.16 21.50
N ALA A 415 5.97 -13.07 20.88
CA ALA A 415 4.80 -13.09 20.00
C ALA A 415 5.01 -14.01 18.80
N TRP A 416 6.19 -13.96 18.16
CA TRP A 416 6.50 -14.83 17.02
C TRP A 416 6.57 -16.30 17.44
N SER A 417 7.10 -16.59 18.62
CA SER A 417 7.18 -17.94 19.18
C SER A 417 5.81 -18.52 19.54
N HIS A 418 4.83 -17.68 19.87
CA HIS A 418 3.44 -18.12 20.10
C HIS A 418 2.79 -18.63 18.81
N VAL A 419 3.21 -18.10 17.66
CA VAL A 419 2.84 -18.59 16.32
C VAL A 419 3.69 -19.82 15.99
N LEU A 420 3.54 -20.90 16.77
CA LEU A 420 4.27 -22.17 16.63
C LEU A 420 4.05 -22.78 15.25
N SER A 421 5.09 -23.20 14.53
CA SER A 421 4.94 -23.94 13.26
C SER A 421 3.81 -24.96 13.34
N ASN A 422 2.76 -24.78 12.53
CA ASN A 422 1.58 -25.67 12.45
C ASN A 422 1.76 -26.74 11.35
N TRP A 423 3.02 -27.03 10.98
CA TRP A 423 3.38 -27.92 9.88
C TRP A 423 2.69 -29.28 10.01
N THR A 424 2.82 -29.95 11.17
CA THR A 424 2.17 -31.25 11.39
C THR A 424 0.66 -31.10 11.36
N THR A 425 0.14 -30.06 12.01
CA THR A 425 -1.30 -29.79 12.11
C THR A 425 -1.96 -29.66 10.73
N VAL A 426 -1.41 -28.85 9.81
CA VAL A 426 -2.02 -28.64 8.48
C VAL A 426 -1.91 -29.86 7.58
N LYS A 427 -0.86 -30.68 7.77
CA LYS A 427 -0.72 -31.97 7.11
C LYS A 427 -1.74 -32.99 7.60
N GLU A 428 -1.90 -33.13 8.93
CA GLU A 428 -2.88 -34.04 9.52
C GLU A 428 -4.33 -33.67 9.17
N GLN A 429 -4.61 -32.39 8.96
CA GLN A 429 -5.89 -31.90 8.46
C GLN A 429 -6.10 -32.14 6.95
N GLY A 430 -5.08 -32.62 6.23
CA GLY A 430 -5.12 -32.85 4.79
C GLY A 430 -5.16 -31.57 3.96
N LEU A 431 -4.71 -30.44 4.51
CA LEU A 431 -4.66 -29.15 3.81
C LEU A 431 -3.48 -29.06 2.84
N THR A 432 -2.45 -29.86 3.06
CA THR A 432 -1.22 -29.92 2.24
C THR A 432 -0.46 -31.22 2.49
N GLU A 433 0.33 -31.64 1.51
CA GLU A 433 1.33 -32.70 1.68
C GLU A 433 2.76 -32.13 1.85
N HIS A 434 2.89 -30.79 1.90
CA HIS A 434 4.15 -30.06 1.89
C HIS A 434 5.09 -30.53 0.76
N ALA A 435 4.55 -30.63 -0.45
CA ALA A 435 5.29 -31.07 -1.63
C ALA A 435 6.55 -30.22 -1.86
N ASN A 436 7.68 -30.87 -2.12
CA ASN A 436 8.93 -30.19 -2.47
C ASN A 436 8.84 -29.66 -3.91
N TRP A 437 8.75 -28.33 -4.05
CA TRP A 437 8.64 -27.65 -5.33
C TRP A 437 10.00 -27.26 -5.94
N TRP A 438 11.10 -27.35 -5.19
CA TRP A 438 12.43 -26.88 -5.61
C TRP A 438 12.93 -27.52 -6.92
N PRO A 439 12.83 -28.85 -7.13
CA PRO A 439 13.31 -29.47 -8.35
C PRO A 439 12.69 -28.88 -9.63
N THR A 440 11.41 -28.51 -9.58
CA THR A 440 10.71 -27.87 -10.70
C THR A 440 11.28 -26.50 -11.00
N ILE A 441 11.39 -25.63 -9.99
CA ILE A 441 11.90 -24.26 -10.13
C ILE A 441 13.35 -24.25 -10.63
N TYR A 442 14.22 -25.06 -10.03
CA TYR A 442 15.62 -25.11 -10.42
C TYR A 442 15.80 -25.66 -11.84
N SER A 443 15.02 -26.68 -12.22
CA SER A 443 15.07 -27.22 -13.59
C SER A 443 14.63 -26.22 -14.64
N GLN A 444 13.61 -25.40 -14.36
CA GLN A 444 13.18 -24.33 -15.27
C GLN A 444 14.28 -23.28 -15.49
N ALA A 445 14.90 -22.83 -14.40
CA ALA A 445 16.01 -21.86 -14.48
C ALA A 445 17.20 -22.42 -15.28
N CYS A 446 17.61 -23.66 -15.02
CA CYS A 446 18.67 -24.32 -15.78
C CYS A 446 18.32 -24.47 -17.26
N ALA A 447 17.07 -24.86 -17.57
CA ALA A 447 16.60 -24.99 -18.94
C ALA A 447 16.60 -23.65 -19.69
N ALA A 448 16.16 -22.56 -19.04
CA ALA A 448 16.18 -21.21 -19.61
C ALA A 448 17.60 -20.73 -19.93
N GLU A 449 18.59 -21.19 -19.15
CA GLU A 449 20.01 -20.87 -19.35
C GLU A 449 20.74 -21.85 -20.30
N GLY A 450 20.09 -22.93 -20.73
CA GLY A 450 20.71 -23.96 -21.57
C GLY A 450 21.77 -24.80 -20.87
N VAL A 451 21.66 -24.96 -19.54
CA VAL A 451 22.58 -25.77 -18.72
C VAL A 451 21.87 -26.97 -18.10
N ALA A 452 22.62 -28.04 -17.82
CA ALA A 452 22.09 -29.19 -17.09
C ALA A 452 21.99 -28.85 -15.58
N PRO A 453 20.91 -29.23 -14.88
CA PRO A 453 20.82 -29.07 -13.43
C PRO A 453 21.91 -29.86 -12.71
N ASP A 454 22.56 -29.23 -11.72
CA ASP A 454 23.47 -29.94 -10.81
C ASP A 454 22.67 -30.93 -9.94
N PRO A 455 22.99 -32.24 -9.96
CA PRO A 455 22.26 -33.24 -9.18
C PRO A 455 22.25 -32.98 -7.66
N GLU A 456 23.31 -32.43 -7.08
CA GLU A 456 23.40 -32.16 -5.64
C GLU A 456 22.56 -30.94 -5.24
N VAL A 457 22.45 -29.96 -6.13
CA VAL A 457 21.57 -28.80 -5.95
C VAL A 457 20.12 -29.20 -6.14
N LEU A 458 19.83 -30.00 -7.16
CA LEU A 458 18.49 -30.48 -7.50
C LEU A 458 17.89 -31.35 -6.39
N ALA A 459 18.71 -32.12 -5.68
CA ALA A 459 18.29 -33.03 -4.60
C ALA A 459 17.90 -32.33 -3.28
N PHE A 460 17.93 -31.01 -3.20
CA PHE A 460 17.54 -30.29 -1.99
C PHE A 460 16.08 -30.57 -1.60
N ALA A 461 15.87 -30.94 -0.33
CA ALA A 461 14.58 -31.37 0.21
C ALA A 461 14.35 -31.00 1.69
N THR A 462 15.10 -30.02 2.22
CA THR A 462 14.90 -29.55 3.60
C THR A 462 13.60 -28.76 3.69
N THR A 463 12.76 -29.07 4.68
CA THR A 463 11.44 -28.44 4.92
C THR A 463 11.50 -27.49 6.11
N TYR A 464 10.40 -26.77 6.39
CA TYR A 464 10.25 -25.98 7.62
C TYR A 464 9.80 -26.80 8.84
N GLU A 465 9.74 -28.14 8.75
CA GLU A 465 9.34 -28.98 9.89
C GLU A 465 10.23 -28.70 11.12
N GLY A 466 9.62 -28.23 12.20
CA GLY A 466 10.31 -27.88 13.46
C GLY A 466 11.24 -26.65 13.40
N THR A 467 11.21 -25.84 12.33
CA THR A 467 12.09 -24.68 12.16
C THR A 467 11.35 -23.43 11.69
N ARG A 468 11.77 -22.26 12.19
CA ARG A 468 11.30 -20.94 11.72
C ARG A 468 12.15 -20.46 10.53
N ALA A 469 11.70 -19.37 9.89
CA ALA A 469 12.45 -18.69 8.84
C ALA A 469 13.78 -18.07 9.32
N ASP A 470 13.93 -17.76 10.62
CA ASP A 470 15.21 -17.35 11.21
C ASP A 470 16.10 -18.55 11.63
N LEU A 471 15.76 -19.76 11.17
CA LEU A 471 16.43 -21.03 11.45
C LEU A 471 16.44 -21.44 12.93
N GLN A 472 15.73 -20.73 13.80
CA GLN A 472 15.53 -21.17 15.17
C GLN A 472 14.60 -22.38 15.20
N ARG A 473 14.89 -23.33 16.11
CA ARG A 473 14.00 -24.45 16.38
C ARG A 473 12.77 -23.94 17.11
N VAL A 474 11.60 -24.31 16.63
CA VAL A 474 10.34 -24.08 17.35
C VAL A 474 10.31 -25.09 18.50
N ALA A 475 9.99 -24.65 19.72
CA ALA A 475 9.69 -25.59 20.80
C ALA A 475 8.53 -26.47 20.32
N GLY A 476 8.70 -27.80 20.34
CA GLY A 476 7.80 -28.74 19.66
C GLY A 476 6.32 -28.49 19.91
N GLU A 477 5.50 -28.74 18.89
CA GLU A 477 4.03 -28.75 18.94
C GLU A 477 3.49 -29.60 20.11
#